data_AF-A0A7R7GI73-F1
#
_entry.id   AF-A0A7R7GI73-F1
#
_cell.length_a   1.000
_cell.length_b   1.000
_cell.length_c   1.000
_cell.angle_alpha   90.00
_cell.angle_beta   90.00
_cell.angle_gamma   90.00
#
_symmetry.space_group_name_H-M   'P 1'
#
loop_
_entity.id
_entity.type
_entity.pdbx_description
1 polymer ?
#
loop_
_entity_poly.entity_id
_entity_poly.type
_entity_poly.pdbx_seq_one_letter_code
_entity_poly.pdbx_strand_id
1 'polypeptide(L)'
;MLCAVCGREGRGFCWVSPPRSEVKRQFKRFCSMQCQSLYAKRFKAGGGVVIDPTHNEKAAMEAVLPQLGEYVASIGMDKPLSVYSRAEILQLVDVVLTAYFDNLRDLTPEDVPF
;
A
#
# COMPACT_ATOMS: atom_id res chain seq x y z
N MET A 1 -0.36 -20.47 3.62
CA MET A 1 0.90 -19.72 3.87
C MET A 1 0.94 -18.55 2.91
N LEU A 2 1.10 -17.33 3.42
CA LEU A 2 0.82 -16.08 2.69
C LEU A 2 2.03 -15.51 1.95
N CYS A 3 1.76 -14.68 0.94
CA CYS A 3 2.73 -13.92 0.16
C CYS A 3 3.43 -12.91 1.07
N ALA A 4 4.76 -12.93 1.09
CA ALA A 4 5.57 -12.04 1.92
C ALA A 4 5.55 -10.56 1.49
N VAL A 5 4.86 -10.24 0.38
CA VAL A 5 4.74 -8.88 -0.15
C VAL A 5 3.31 -8.35 -0.01
N CYS A 6 2.31 -9.10 -0.50
CA CYS A 6 0.92 -8.64 -0.58
C CYS A 6 -0.06 -9.43 0.28
N GLY A 7 0.39 -10.44 1.04
CA GLY A 7 -0.47 -11.22 1.94
C GLY A 7 -1.42 -12.22 1.27
N ARG A 8 -1.56 -12.27 -0.06
CA ARG A 8 -2.37 -13.29 -0.77
C ARG A 8 -1.80 -14.71 -0.62
N GLU A 9 -2.59 -15.75 -0.88
CA GLU A 9 -2.09 -17.13 -0.88
C GLU A 9 -0.93 -17.34 -1.88
N GLY A 10 0.14 -18.00 -1.44
CA GLY A 10 1.30 -18.27 -2.27
C GLY A 10 1.01 -19.29 -3.36
N ARG A 11 1.51 -19.06 -4.58
CA ARG A 11 1.26 -19.90 -5.77
C ARG A 11 2.53 -20.59 -6.29
N GLY A 12 3.37 -21.07 -5.38
CA GLY A 12 4.60 -21.81 -5.72
C GLY A 12 5.86 -20.99 -5.95
N PHE A 13 5.77 -19.65 -6.01
CA PHE A 13 6.95 -18.79 -6.08
C PHE A 13 7.62 -18.65 -4.70
N CYS A 14 8.95 -18.76 -4.65
CA CYS A 14 9.69 -18.65 -3.39
C CYS A 14 11.08 -18.03 -3.54
N TRP A 15 11.59 -17.52 -2.43
CA TRP A 15 12.96 -17.03 -2.31
C TRP A 15 13.61 -17.59 -1.04
N VAL A 16 14.87 -17.97 -1.16
CA VAL A 16 15.70 -18.48 -0.06
C VAL A 16 16.89 -17.55 0.10
N SER A 17 17.16 -17.12 1.33
CA SER A 17 18.30 -16.27 1.58
C SER A 17 19.61 -17.00 1.29
N PRO A 18 20.62 -16.29 0.73
CA PRO A 18 21.94 -16.88 0.53
C PRO A 18 22.54 -17.31 1.88
N PRO A 19 23.42 -18.33 1.87
CA PRO A 19 24.09 -18.76 3.10
C PRO A 19 24.98 -17.63 3.63
N ARG A 20 24.77 -17.24 4.89
CA ARG A 20 25.69 -16.39 5.66
C ARG A 20 26.05 -17.16 6.93
N SER A 21 27.31 -17.09 7.35
CA SER A 21 27.91 -17.93 8.40
C SER A 21 27.18 -17.92 9.74
N GLU A 22 26.36 -16.90 10.01
CA GLU A 22 25.72 -16.69 11.32
C GLU A 22 24.20 -16.49 11.28
N VAL A 23 23.57 -16.50 10.09
CA VAL A 23 22.14 -16.17 9.95
C VAL A 23 21.36 -17.37 9.43
N LYS A 24 20.31 -17.78 10.16
CA LYS A 24 19.37 -18.82 9.73
C LYS A 24 18.78 -18.45 8.36
N ARG A 25 18.79 -19.41 7.42
CA ARG A 25 18.22 -19.20 6.08
C ARG A 25 16.75 -18.80 6.20
N GLN A 26 16.40 -17.68 5.60
CA GLN A 26 15.02 -17.22 5.50
C GLN A 26 14.38 -17.79 4.23
N PHE A 27 13.15 -18.26 4.38
CA PHE A 27 12.32 -18.73 3.28
C PHE A 27 11.09 -17.82 3.16
N LYS A 28 10.84 -17.29 1.96
CA LYS A 28 9.70 -16.42 1.66
C LYS A 28 8.91 -16.98 0.49
N ARG A 29 7.58 -16.92 0.56
CA ARG A 29 6.66 -17.33 -0.53
C ARG A 29 6.01 -16.12 -1.18
N PHE A 30 5.63 -16.26 -2.44
CA PHE A 30 4.96 -15.20 -3.21
C PHE A 30 3.78 -15.76 -4.00
N CYS A 31 2.79 -14.91 -4.28
CA CYS A 31 1.63 -15.27 -5.09
C CYS A 31 1.89 -15.15 -6.61
N SER A 32 2.94 -14.44 -7.04
CA SER A 32 3.29 -14.22 -8.44
C SER A 32 4.79 -13.92 -8.61
N MET A 33 5.30 -14.06 -9.84
CA MET A 33 6.66 -13.68 -10.22
C MET A 33 6.92 -12.17 -10.02
N GLN A 34 5.90 -11.33 -10.16
CA GLN A 34 5.99 -9.90 -9.87
C GLN A 34 6.24 -9.63 -8.38
N CYS A 35 5.53 -10.31 -7.48
CA CYS A 35 5.79 -10.17 -6.03
C CYS A 35 7.19 -10.67 -5.65
N GLN A 36 7.65 -11.75 -6.27
CA GLN A 36 9.01 -12.25 -6.06
C GLN A 36 10.08 -11.26 -6.56
N SER A 37 9.89 -10.65 -7.73
CA SER A 37 10.83 -9.67 -8.27
C SER A 37 10.88 -8.38 -7.44
N LEU A 38 9.74 -7.92 -6.92
CA LEU A 38 9.66 -6.80 -6.00
C LEU A 38 10.43 -7.07 -4.70
N TYR A 39 10.26 -8.27 -4.12
CA TYR A 39 11.02 -8.69 -2.95
C TYR A 39 12.53 -8.73 -3.24
N ALA A 40 12.95 -9.26 -4.38
CA ALA A 40 14.36 -9.32 -4.76
C ALA A 40 14.97 -7.92 -4.92
N LYS A 41 14.23 -6.96 -5.49
CA LYS A 41 14.66 -5.55 -5.57
C LYS A 41 14.83 -4.95 -4.18
N ARG A 42 13.86 -5.13 -3.28
CA ARG A 42 13.93 -4.67 -1.87
C ARG A 42 15.12 -5.27 -1.13
N PHE A 43 15.34 -6.57 -1.28
CA PHE A 43 16.44 -7.28 -0.63
C PHE A 43 17.80 -6.75 -1.09
N LYS A 44 17.97 -6.49 -2.40
CA LYS A 44 19.20 -5.87 -2.94
C LYS A 44 19.41 -4.45 -2.41
N ALA A 45 18.34 -3.70 -2.20
CA ALA A 45 18.39 -2.34 -1.70
C ALA A 45 18.41 -2.23 -0.15
N GLY A 46 18.67 -3.32 0.57
CA GLY A 46 18.82 -3.29 2.03
C GLY A 46 17.51 -3.21 2.83
N GLY A 47 16.36 -3.50 2.20
CA GLY A 47 15.05 -3.57 2.87
C GLY A 47 14.31 -2.25 3.04
N GLY A 48 14.89 -1.13 2.58
CA GLY A 48 14.31 0.22 2.72
C GLY A 48 13.47 0.72 1.55
N VAL A 49 13.28 -0.07 0.48
CA VAL A 49 12.50 0.38 -0.69
C VAL A 49 11.01 0.23 -0.41
N VAL A 50 10.41 1.35 -0.02
CA VAL A 50 8.97 1.62 -0.08
C VAL A 50 8.51 1.33 -1.51
N ILE A 51 7.30 0.77 -1.69
CA ILE A 51 6.73 0.72 -3.06
C ILE A 51 6.54 2.17 -3.44
N ASP A 52 7.37 2.70 -4.34
CA ASP A 52 7.11 4.00 -4.91
C ASP A 52 5.71 3.92 -5.53
N PRO A 53 4.76 4.77 -5.11
CA PRO A 53 3.46 4.80 -5.74
C PRO A 53 3.69 5.08 -7.23
N THR A 54 3.00 4.32 -8.07
CA THR A 54 3.00 4.53 -9.52
C THR A 54 2.54 5.95 -9.85
N HIS A 55 2.74 6.39 -11.09
CA HIS A 55 2.30 7.72 -11.52
C HIS A 55 0.81 7.95 -11.21
N ASN A 56 -0.05 6.96 -11.50
CA ASN A 56 -1.48 7.04 -11.25
C ASN A 56 -1.82 6.98 -9.76
N GLU A 57 -1.11 6.18 -8.97
CA GLU A 57 -1.29 6.16 -7.51
C GLU A 57 -0.88 7.49 -6.88
N LYS A 58 0.20 8.15 -7.36
CA LYS A 58 0.57 9.50 -6.90
C LYS A 58 -0.48 10.54 -7.24
N ALA A 59 -0.97 10.52 -8.49
CA ALA A 59 -2.02 11.43 -8.92
C ALA A 59 -3.32 11.21 -8.11
N ALA A 60 -3.68 9.95 -7.83
CA ALA A 60 -4.81 9.63 -6.97
C ALA A 60 -4.60 10.12 -5.52
N MET A 61 -3.39 10.00 -4.96
CA MET A 61 -3.07 10.55 -3.63
C MET A 61 -3.22 12.07 -3.57
N GLU A 62 -2.76 12.79 -4.61
CA GLU A 62 -2.92 14.24 -4.69
C GLU A 62 -4.39 14.65 -4.82
N ALA A 63 -5.18 13.87 -5.58
CA ALA A 63 -6.60 14.12 -5.79
C ALA A 63 -7.47 13.93 -4.53
N VAL A 64 -6.96 13.26 -3.49
CA VAL A 64 -7.65 13.10 -2.18
C VAL A 64 -7.62 14.37 -1.33
N LEU A 65 -6.61 15.23 -1.53
CA LEU A 65 -6.37 16.38 -0.65
C LEU A 65 -7.58 17.32 -0.49
N PRO A 66 -8.37 17.62 -1.55
CA PRO A 66 -9.57 18.43 -1.42
C PRO A 66 -10.65 17.78 -0.55
N GLN A 67 -11.02 16.50 -0.78
CA GLN A 67 -12.09 15.86 0.01
C GLN A 67 -11.67 15.65 1.46
N LEU A 68 -10.38 15.35 1.68
CA LEU A 68 -9.80 15.33 3.02
C LEU A 68 -9.96 16.69 3.73
N GLY A 69 -9.62 17.78 3.03
CA GLY A 69 -9.74 19.14 3.55
C GLY A 69 -11.18 19.50 3.91
N GLU A 70 -12.13 19.18 3.03
CA GLU A 70 -13.57 19.39 3.28
C GLU A 70 -14.06 18.63 4.51
N TYR A 71 -13.67 17.36 4.66
CA TYR A 71 -14.04 16.57 5.83
C TYR A 71 -13.44 17.14 7.12
N VAL A 72 -12.14 17.47 7.12
CA VAL A 72 -11.48 18.05 8.32
C VAL A 72 -12.08 19.41 8.67
N ALA A 73 -12.44 20.24 7.68
CA ALA A 73 -13.15 21.49 7.91
C ALA A 73 -14.52 21.28 8.56
N SER A 74 -15.24 20.21 8.20
CA SER A 74 -16.57 19.90 8.76
C SER A 74 -16.55 19.50 10.24
N ILE A 75 -15.47 18.84 10.70
CA ILE A 75 -15.32 18.38 12.10
C ILE A 75 -14.64 19.41 13.02
N GLY A 76 -14.00 20.42 12.43
CA GLY A 76 -13.30 21.52 13.11
C GLY A 76 -11.79 21.39 13.06
N MET A 77 -11.13 22.33 12.39
CA MET A 77 -9.67 22.33 12.15
C MET A 77 -8.84 22.60 13.41
N ASP A 78 -9.42 23.21 14.44
CA ASP A 78 -8.73 23.54 15.70
C ASP A 78 -8.52 22.32 16.61
N LYS A 79 -9.18 21.20 16.29
CA LYS A 79 -9.06 19.96 17.06
C LYS A 79 -7.80 19.20 16.62
N PRO A 80 -6.91 18.83 17.54
CA PRO A 80 -5.81 17.94 17.22
C PRO A 80 -6.35 16.51 16.98
N LEU A 81 -5.69 15.76 16.08
CA LEU A 81 -6.05 14.38 15.75
C LEU A 81 -6.14 13.44 16.96
N SER A 82 -5.41 13.74 18.05
CA SER A 82 -5.44 12.96 19.30
C SER A 82 -6.78 12.99 20.04
N VAL A 83 -7.63 13.98 19.76
CA VAL A 83 -8.94 14.17 20.41
C VAL A 83 -10.08 13.60 19.56
N TYR A 84 -9.78 13.15 18.33
CA TYR A 84 -10.81 12.65 17.44
C TYR A 84 -11.41 11.37 18.01
N SER A 85 -12.74 11.30 18.01
CA SER A 85 -13.46 10.09 18.34
C SER A 85 -13.13 8.99 17.33
N ARG A 86 -13.31 7.74 17.75
CA ARG A 86 -13.16 6.58 16.86
C ARG A 86 -14.05 6.70 15.61
N ALA A 87 -15.24 7.27 15.74
CA ALA A 87 -16.17 7.47 14.62
C ALA A 87 -15.61 8.47 13.61
N GLU A 88 -15.08 9.61 14.07
CA GLU A 88 -14.48 10.62 13.21
C GLU A 88 -13.24 10.10 12.47
N ILE A 89 -12.42 9.26 13.12
CA ILE A 89 -11.25 8.64 12.47
C ILE A 89 -11.69 7.62 11.42
N LEU A 90 -12.68 6.78 11.72
CA LEU A 90 -13.16 5.80 10.74
C LEU A 90 -13.75 6.49 9.51
N GLN A 91 -14.51 7.56 9.70
CA GLN A 91 -15.07 8.34 8.61
C GLN A 91 -13.98 9.08 7.80
N LEU A 92 -12.93 9.60 8.47
CA LEU A 92 -11.76 10.17 7.79
C LEU A 92 -11.10 9.15 6.85
N VAL A 93 -10.88 7.93 7.35
CA VAL A 93 -10.30 6.83 6.57
C VAL A 93 -11.20 6.47 5.39
N ASP A 94 -12.52 6.40 5.61
CA ASP A 94 -13.49 6.07 4.56
C ASP A 94 -13.49 7.12 3.43
N VAL A 95 -13.50 8.41 3.78
CA VAL A 95 -13.41 9.51 2.80
C VAL A 95 -12.12 9.43 1.99
N VAL A 96 -10.98 9.23 2.66
CA VAL A 96 -9.67 9.14 2.01
C VAL A 96 -9.58 7.95 1.07
N LEU A 97 -10.01 6.76 1.51
CA LEU A 97 -9.92 5.55 0.69
C LEU A 97 -10.90 5.60 -0.49
N THR A 98 -12.11 6.11 -0.27
CA THR A 98 -13.12 6.27 -1.33
C THR A 98 -12.60 7.21 -2.42
N ALA A 99 -12.16 8.42 -2.04
CA ALA A 99 -11.60 9.39 -2.98
C ALA A 99 -10.36 8.84 -3.71
N TYR A 100 -9.48 8.12 -3.00
CA TYR A 100 -8.30 7.51 -3.61
C TYR A 100 -8.67 6.48 -4.67
N PHE A 101 -9.55 5.54 -4.35
CA PHE A 101 -9.91 4.46 -5.29
C PHE A 101 -10.76 4.97 -6.46
N ASP A 102 -11.60 5.97 -6.26
CA ASP A 102 -12.37 6.59 -7.34
C ASP A 102 -11.45 7.31 -8.32
N ASN A 103 -10.54 8.16 -7.83
CA ASN A 103 -9.57 8.82 -8.70
C ASN A 103 -8.61 7.82 -9.37
N LEU A 104 -8.19 6.77 -8.66
CA LEU A 104 -7.35 5.74 -9.24
C LEU A 104 -8.07 5.01 -10.38
N ARG A 105 -9.37 4.71 -10.23
CA ARG A 105 -10.21 4.09 -11.27
C ARG A 105 -10.34 5.00 -12.48
N ASP A 106 -10.58 6.29 -12.28
CA ASP A 106 -10.69 7.27 -13.37
C ASP A 106 -9.37 7.47 -14.12
N LEU A 107 -8.23 7.31 -13.45
CA LEU A 107 -6.89 7.36 -14.02
C LEU A 107 -6.44 6.05 -14.69
N THR A 108 -7.19 4.96 -14.52
CA THR A 108 -6.88 3.63 -15.07
C THR A 108 -8.02 3.03 -15.90
N PRO A 109 -8.65 3.77 -16.83
CA PRO A 109 -9.84 3.31 -17.54
C PRO A 109 -9.59 2.09 -18.45
N GLU A 110 -8.35 1.88 -18.88
CA GLU A 110 -7.93 0.80 -19.80
C GLU A 110 -7.41 -0.46 -19.06
N ASP A 111 -7.16 -0.39 -17.74
CA ASP A 111 -6.64 -1.51 -16.93
C ASP A 111 -7.77 -2.35 -16.31
N VAL A 112 -8.93 -2.42 -16.95
CA VAL A 112 -10.08 -3.25 -16.52
C VAL A 112 -10.08 -4.55 -17.34
N PRO A 113 -9.36 -5.61 -16.93
CA PRO A 113 -9.64 -6.94 -17.43
C PRO A 113 -10.90 -7.41 -16.71
N PHE A 114 -12.02 -7.43 -17.45
CA PHE A 114 -13.28 -8.12 -17.16
C PHE A 114 -13.41 -8.78 -15.78
#